data_AF-A0A2L0HVV3-F1
#
_entry.id   AF-A0A2L0HVV3-F1
#
_cell.length_a   1.000
_cell.length_b   1.000
_cell.length_c   1.000
_cell.angle_alpha   90.00
_cell.angle_beta   90.00
_cell.angle_gamma   90.00
#
_symmetry.space_group_name_H-M   'P 1'
#
loop_
_entity.id
_entity.type
_entity.pdbx_description
1 polymer ?
#
loop_
_entity_poly.entity_id
_entity_poly.type
_entity_poly.pdbx_seq_one_letter_code
_entity_poly.pdbx_strand_id
1 'polypeptide(L)'
;MDAINGLNHWLDQITLLLEPSQRRELMRRLGQGLRVRFRDRIKQQRDPNGNRFIPRKRDQIGNIKRQGAMFQNIGKQLKTEYSENHVSIGFGGRTGFVASVHQEGKSIRPSKNAKSTRYPVRELVGFSKDDQEWVKSEIKKFLTL
;
A
#
# COMPACT_ATOMS: atom_id res chain seq x y z
N MET A 1 -7.18 9.95 -15.64
CA MET A 1 -6.91 11.16 -14.84
C MET A 1 -8.18 11.76 -14.23
N ASP A 2 -9.34 11.08 -14.23
CA ASP A 2 -10.60 11.72 -13.80
C ASP A 2 -11.27 11.18 -12.53
N ALA A 3 -10.73 10.13 -11.90
CA ALA A 3 -11.25 9.65 -10.60
C ALA A 3 -10.68 10.44 -9.40
N ILE A 4 -9.58 11.18 -9.59
CA ILE A 4 -8.91 11.99 -8.57
C ILE A 4 -9.57 13.37 -8.45
N ASN A 5 -10.09 13.93 -9.55
CA ASN A 5 -10.58 15.31 -9.60
C ASN A 5 -11.93 15.52 -8.91
N GLY A 6 -12.80 14.50 -8.86
CA GLY A 6 -14.11 14.60 -8.17
C GLY A 6 -14.05 14.51 -6.64
N LEU A 7 -12.98 13.94 -6.08
CA LEU A 7 -12.77 13.86 -4.63
C LEU A 7 -12.18 15.16 -4.06
N ASN A 8 -11.46 15.93 -4.89
CA ASN A 8 -10.76 17.14 -4.47
C ASN A 8 -11.73 18.26 -4.08
N HIS A 9 -12.79 18.53 -4.85
CA HIS A 9 -13.60 19.73 -4.61
C HIS A 9 -14.37 19.76 -3.27
N TRP A 10 -14.87 18.62 -2.78
CA TRP A 10 -15.59 18.56 -1.50
C TRP A 10 -14.65 18.43 -0.29
N LEU A 11 -13.50 17.76 -0.46
CA LEU A 11 -12.49 17.71 0.60
C LEU A 11 -11.81 19.07 0.78
N ASP A 12 -11.53 19.82 -0.29
CA ASP A 12 -10.89 21.14 -0.20
C ASP A 12 -11.71 22.13 0.66
N GLN A 13 -13.04 22.12 0.53
CA GLN A 13 -13.94 22.98 1.31
C GLN A 13 -13.93 22.68 2.82
N ILE A 14 -13.83 21.40 3.20
CA ILE A 14 -13.81 20.99 4.62
C ILE A 14 -12.39 21.11 5.20
N THR A 15 -11.38 20.89 4.37
CA THR A 15 -9.97 21.03 4.74
C THR A 15 -9.61 22.48 5.10
N LEU A 16 -10.35 23.46 4.55
CA LEU A 16 -10.27 24.87 4.93
C LEU A 16 -10.86 25.20 6.31
N LEU A 17 -11.76 24.37 6.85
CA LEU A 17 -12.39 24.59 8.16
C LEU A 17 -11.62 23.93 9.32
N LEU A 18 -10.68 23.03 9.03
CA LEU A 18 -9.87 22.36 10.03
C LEU A 18 -8.58 23.14 10.29
N GLU A 19 -8.28 23.36 11.57
CA GLU A 19 -6.98 23.83 12.00
C GLU A 19 -5.87 22.85 11.56
N PRO A 20 -4.64 23.31 11.30
CA PRO A 20 -3.54 22.43 10.87
C PRO A 20 -3.32 21.23 11.80
N SER A 21 -3.52 21.41 13.11
CA SER A 21 -3.43 20.35 14.11
C SER A 21 -4.51 19.26 13.92
N GLN A 22 -5.74 19.65 13.62
CA GLN A 22 -6.85 18.75 13.33
C GLN A 22 -6.62 17.99 12.03
N ARG A 23 -6.13 18.67 10.98
CA ARG A 23 -5.77 18.01 9.72
C ARG A 23 -4.67 16.97 9.93
N ARG A 24 -3.62 17.33 10.66
CA ARG A 24 -2.52 16.39 10.98
C ARG A 24 -3.01 15.18 11.76
N GLU A 25 -3.95 15.37 12.69
CA GLU A 25 -4.58 14.27 13.43
C GLU A 25 -5.42 13.37 12.50
N LEU A 26 -6.22 13.95 11.60
CA LEU A 26 -6.96 13.19 10.59
C LEU A 26 -6.01 12.37 9.70
N MET A 27 -4.95 12.99 9.17
CA MET A 27 -3.96 12.30 8.32
C MET A 27 -3.26 11.17 9.07
N ARG A 28 -2.94 11.36 10.37
CA ARG A 28 -2.39 10.32 11.23
C ARG A 28 -3.36 9.13 11.36
N ARG A 29 -4.64 9.38 11.64
CA ARG A 29 -5.67 8.32 11.78
C ARG A 29 -5.84 7.53 10.50
N LEU A 30 -6.00 8.23 9.37
CA LEU A 30 -6.10 7.60 8.04
C LEU A 30 -4.86 6.76 7.75
N GLY A 31 -3.67 7.32 8.00
CA GLY A 31 -2.39 6.66 7.78
C GLY A 31 -2.23 5.34 8.56
N GLN A 32 -2.58 5.37 9.84
CA GLN A 32 -2.50 4.20 10.71
C GLN A 32 -3.52 3.12 10.30
N GLY A 33 -4.76 3.50 10.02
CA GLY A 33 -5.81 2.56 9.62
C GLY A 33 -5.51 1.90 8.27
N LEU A 34 -5.16 2.68 7.24
CA LEU A 34 -4.77 2.14 5.94
C LEU A 34 -3.54 1.23 6.02
N ARG A 35 -2.55 1.55 6.88
CA ARG A 35 -1.38 0.67 7.07
C ARG A 35 -1.78 -0.71 7.59
N VAL A 36 -2.73 -0.77 8.53
CA VAL A 36 -3.26 -2.05 9.04
C VAL A 36 -3.97 -2.80 7.92
N ARG A 37 -4.84 -2.12 7.17
CA ARG A 37 -5.58 -2.73 6.05
C ARG A 37 -4.65 -3.28 4.96
N PHE A 38 -3.63 -2.52 4.57
CA PHE A 38 -2.63 -2.96 3.58
C PHE A 38 -1.85 -4.17 4.10
N ARG A 39 -1.38 -4.12 5.36
CA ARG A 39 -0.67 -5.24 5.99
C ARG A 39 -1.51 -6.51 5.99
N ASP A 40 -2.78 -6.40 6.38
CA ASP A 40 -3.67 -7.55 6.51
C ASP A 40 -4.00 -8.15 5.14
N ARG A 41 -4.22 -7.30 4.13
CA ARG A 41 -4.42 -7.74 2.74
C ARG A 41 -3.19 -8.45 2.16
N ILE A 42 -1.99 -7.91 2.39
CA ILE A 42 -0.72 -8.56 2.01
C ILE A 42 -0.58 -9.93 2.72
N LYS A 43 -0.91 -10.00 4.02
CA LYS A 43 -0.87 -11.25 4.79
C LYS A 43 -1.81 -12.31 4.20
N GLN A 44 -2.96 -11.89 3.68
CA GLN A 44 -3.92 -12.74 2.98
C GLN A 44 -3.52 -13.09 1.54
N GLN A 45 -2.37 -12.60 1.06
CA GLN A 45 -1.87 -12.78 -0.31
C GLN A 45 -2.83 -12.24 -1.37
N ARG A 46 -3.42 -11.06 -1.13
CA ARG A 46 -4.34 -10.42 -2.07
C ARG A 46 -3.86 -9.05 -2.53
N ASP A 47 -4.22 -8.67 -3.74
CA ASP A 47 -4.07 -7.32 -4.29
C ASP A 47 -5.26 -6.42 -3.88
N PRO A 48 -5.23 -5.10 -4.15
CA PRO A 48 -6.33 -4.18 -3.83
C PRO A 48 -7.67 -4.53 -4.51
N ASN A 49 -7.65 -5.28 -5.62
CA ASN A 49 -8.84 -5.74 -6.32
C ASN A 49 -9.37 -7.08 -5.74
N GLY A 50 -8.70 -7.64 -4.74
CA GLY A 50 -9.07 -8.88 -4.08
C GLY A 50 -8.48 -10.13 -4.75
N ASN A 51 -7.74 -10.02 -5.85
CA ASN A 51 -7.16 -11.18 -6.52
C ASN A 51 -6.00 -11.75 -5.71
N ARG A 52 -5.84 -13.07 -5.73
CA ARG A 52 -4.69 -13.71 -5.09
C ARG A 52 -3.40 -13.40 -5.84
N PHE A 53 -2.32 -13.17 -5.10
CA PHE A 53 -0.99 -13.04 -5.70
C PHE A 53 -0.60 -14.31 -6.44
N ILE A 54 0.03 -14.12 -7.60
CA ILE A 54 0.64 -15.22 -8.36
C ILE A 54 1.68 -15.90 -7.45
N PRO A 55 1.65 -17.24 -7.29
CA PRO A 55 2.63 -17.96 -6.49
C PRO A 55 4.07 -17.77 -6.97
N ARG A 56 5.06 -18.19 -6.16
CA ARG A 56 6.46 -18.16 -6.61
C ARG A 56 6.65 -19.21 -7.70
N LYS A 57 7.49 -18.91 -8.70
CA LYS A 57 7.87 -19.92 -9.71
C LYS A 57 8.67 -21.09 -9.11
N ARG A 58 9.41 -20.83 -8.02
CA ARG A 58 10.23 -21.82 -7.31
C ARG A 58 10.12 -21.61 -5.80
N ASP A 59 9.75 -22.68 -5.10
CA ASP A 59 9.65 -22.71 -3.63
C ASP A 59 10.84 -23.42 -2.97
N GLN A 60 11.98 -23.50 -3.66
CA GLN A 60 13.22 -24.01 -3.10
C GLN A 60 14.44 -23.20 -3.58
N ILE A 61 15.45 -23.09 -2.73
CA ILE A 61 16.78 -22.59 -3.09
C ILE A 61 17.75 -23.73 -2.80
N GLY A 62 18.29 -24.38 -3.84
CA GLY A 62 19.00 -25.65 -3.69
C GLY A 62 18.10 -26.70 -3.05
N ASN A 63 18.53 -27.25 -1.91
CA ASN A 63 17.81 -28.24 -1.10
C ASN A 63 16.91 -27.61 -0.02
N ILE A 64 16.92 -26.28 0.14
CA ILE A 64 16.15 -25.59 1.18
C ILE A 64 14.79 -25.20 0.61
N LYS A 65 13.71 -25.77 1.17
CA LYS A 65 12.33 -25.35 0.87
C LYS A 65 12.04 -23.99 1.51
N ARG A 66 11.49 -23.07 0.73
CA ARG A 66 10.98 -21.79 1.22
C ARG A 66 9.72 -22.05 2.02
N GLN A 67 9.78 -21.73 3.32
CA GLN A 67 8.62 -21.82 4.20
C GLN A 67 7.68 -20.65 3.96
N GLY A 68 6.39 -20.94 3.90
CA GLY A 68 5.33 -19.95 3.84
C GLY A 68 5.15 -19.23 2.48
N ALA A 69 4.07 -18.45 2.41
CA ALA A 69 3.70 -17.67 1.24
C ALA A 69 4.66 -16.50 0.98
N MET A 70 4.62 -15.94 -0.23
CA MET A 70 5.42 -14.77 -0.58
C MET A 70 5.04 -13.59 0.32
N PHE A 71 5.96 -12.66 0.60
CA PHE A 71 5.61 -11.42 1.30
C PHE A 71 4.96 -11.54 2.70
N GLN A 72 4.92 -12.71 3.32
CA GLN A 72 4.28 -12.91 4.64
C GLN A 72 4.74 -11.91 5.71
N ASN A 73 6.00 -11.48 5.66
CA ASN A 73 6.56 -10.51 6.60
C ASN A 73 6.76 -9.11 6.01
N ILE A 74 6.54 -8.89 4.71
CA ILE A 74 6.86 -7.58 4.10
C ILE A 74 5.96 -6.48 4.68
N GLY A 75 4.69 -6.79 4.99
CA GLY A 75 3.76 -5.83 5.57
C GLY A 75 4.22 -5.21 6.90
N LYS A 76 5.11 -5.88 7.65
CA LYS A 76 5.74 -5.31 8.86
C LYS A 76 6.65 -4.11 8.56
N GLN A 77 7.14 -4.04 7.33
CA GLN A 77 8.05 -3.00 6.85
C GLN A 77 7.32 -1.82 6.19
N LEU A 78 5.98 -1.82 6.19
CA LEU A 78 5.21 -0.64 5.79
C LEU A 78 5.53 0.52 6.71
N LYS A 79 5.86 1.65 6.10
CA LYS A 79 6.06 2.95 6.73
C LYS A 79 4.83 3.82 6.45
N THR A 80 4.54 4.70 7.40
CA THR A 80 3.53 5.74 7.27
C THR A 80 4.23 7.07 7.49
N GLU A 81 4.01 8.00 6.59
CA GLU A 81 4.41 9.40 6.70
C GLU A 81 3.16 10.26 6.58
N TYR A 82 3.07 11.33 7.37
CA TYR A 82 1.92 12.21 7.36
C TYR A 82 2.28 13.62 7.83
N SER A 83 1.58 14.61 7.29
CA SER A 83 1.59 16.00 7.73
C SER A 83 0.15 16.53 7.79
N GLU A 84 -0.05 17.83 8.04
CA GLU A 84 -1.36 18.46 7.90
C GLU A 84 -1.91 18.45 6.48
N ASN A 85 -1.09 18.21 5.46
CA ASN A 85 -1.48 18.33 4.05
C ASN A 85 -1.46 16.99 3.29
N HIS A 86 -0.85 15.94 3.86
CA HIS A 86 -0.79 14.65 3.19
C HIS A 86 -0.63 13.48 4.15
N VAL A 87 -0.91 12.30 3.63
CA VAL A 87 -0.55 11.01 4.22
C VAL A 87 -0.07 10.07 3.13
N SER A 88 1.02 9.36 3.39
CA SER A 88 1.59 8.37 2.49
C SER A 88 1.89 7.07 3.24
N ILE A 89 1.68 5.94 2.56
CA ILE A 89 1.93 4.61 3.11
C ILE A 89 2.62 3.78 2.05
N GLY A 90 3.75 3.21 2.42
CA GLY A 90 4.54 2.44 1.46
C GLY A 90 5.78 1.84 2.06
N PHE A 91 6.73 1.53 1.18
CA PHE A 91 7.98 0.88 1.53
C PHE A 91 9.15 1.78 1.16
N GLY A 92 10.15 1.86 2.04
CA GLY A 92 11.38 2.61 1.79
C GLY A 92 12.57 1.70 1.50
N GLY A 93 13.66 2.30 1.00
CA GLY A 93 14.96 1.63 0.80
C GLY A 93 14.89 0.39 -0.08
N ARG A 94 15.66 -0.64 0.29
CA ARG A 94 15.71 -1.92 -0.46
C ARG A 94 14.34 -2.59 -0.59
N THR A 95 13.51 -2.51 0.44
CA THR A 95 12.15 -3.07 0.43
C THR A 95 11.24 -2.31 -0.51
N GLY A 96 11.36 -0.97 -0.55
CA GLY A 96 10.70 -0.12 -1.52
C GLY A 96 11.03 -0.50 -2.96
N PHE A 97 12.30 -0.75 -3.24
CA PHE A 97 12.71 -1.23 -4.55
C PHE A 97 12.07 -2.59 -4.90
N VAL A 98 12.14 -3.57 -3.99
CA VAL A 98 11.55 -4.90 -4.25
C VAL A 98 10.04 -4.80 -4.43
N ALA A 99 9.37 -3.99 -3.61
CA ALA A 99 7.95 -3.74 -3.71
C ALA A 99 7.59 -3.11 -5.07
N SER A 100 8.33 -2.09 -5.55
CA SER A 100 8.04 -1.44 -6.84
C SER A 100 8.26 -2.37 -8.04
N VAL A 101 9.25 -3.26 -7.99
CA VAL A 101 9.43 -4.30 -9.01
C VAL A 101 8.19 -5.18 -9.15
N HIS A 102 7.58 -5.54 -8.02
CA HIS A 102 6.37 -6.35 -8.00
C HIS A 102 5.10 -5.54 -8.25
N GLN A 103 5.02 -4.31 -7.77
CA GLN A 103 3.89 -3.40 -7.99
C GLN A 103 3.68 -3.14 -9.49
N GLU A 104 4.77 -2.90 -10.22
CA GLU A 104 4.71 -2.49 -11.63
C GLU A 104 5.05 -3.64 -12.60
N GLY A 105 5.41 -4.82 -12.09
CA GLY A 105 5.80 -5.97 -12.92
C GLY A 105 7.07 -5.74 -13.74
N LYS A 106 8.09 -5.12 -13.12
CA LYS A 106 9.34 -4.73 -13.78
C LYS A 106 10.16 -5.93 -14.23
N SER A 107 10.96 -5.70 -15.27
CA SER A 107 12.05 -6.59 -15.67
C SER A 107 13.34 -6.12 -15.02
N ILE A 108 13.94 -6.96 -14.17
CA ILE A 108 15.23 -6.65 -13.54
C ILE A 108 16.20 -7.82 -13.67
N ARG A 109 17.49 -7.53 -13.47
CA ARG A 109 18.54 -8.54 -13.31
C ARG A 109 18.74 -8.82 -11.81
N PRO A 110 18.33 -9.98 -11.27
CA PRO A 110 18.31 -10.19 -9.81
C PRO A 110 19.70 -10.31 -9.18
N SER A 111 20.70 -10.69 -9.97
CA SER A 111 22.11 -10.74 -9.60
C SER A 111 22.99 -10.48 -10.83
N LYS A 112 24.27 -10.18 -10.62
CA LYS A 112 25.22 -9.89 -11.72
C LYS A 112 25.25 -10.98 -12.80
N ASN A 113 25.00 -12.24 -12.46
CA ASN A 113 25.07 -13.38 -13.37
C ASN A 113 23.69 -13.93 -13.81
N ALA A 114 22.58 -13.44 -13.24
CA ALA A 114 21.24 -13.94 -13.57
C ALA A 114 20.69 -13.30 -14.85
N LYS A 115 19.90 -14.02 -15.65
CA LYS A 115 19.19 -13.43 -16.80
C LYS A 115 18.18 -12.38 -16.33
N SER A 116 17.95 -11.36 -17.17
CA SER A 116 16.86 -10.40 -16.94
C SER A 116 15.54 -11.17 -16.85
N THR A 117 14.76 -10.89 -15.82
CA THR A 117 13.52 -11.62 -15.52
C THR A 117 12.41 -10.63 -15.27
N ARG A 118 11.29 -10.79 -15.99
CA ARG A 118 10.06 -10.05 -15.73
C ARG A 118 9.34 -10.64 -14.53
N TYR A 119 9.03 -9.80 -13.55
CA TYR A 119 8.31 -10.22 -12.36
C TYR A 119 6.80 -10.09 -12.57
N PRO A 120 5.99 -11.08 -12.12
CA PRO A 120 4.54 -10.92 -12.15
C PRO A 120 4.08 -9.80 -11.22
N VAL A 121 3.07 -9.05 -11.67
CA VAL A 121 2.44 -7.98 -10.89
C VAL A 121 1.83 -8.56 -9.62
N ARG A 122 2.18 -7.95 -8.48
CA ARG A 122 1.63 -8.21 -7.16
C ARG A 122 1.55 -6.86 -6.46
N GLU A 123 0.41 -6.20 -6.58
CA GLU A 123 0.19 -4.89 -5.99
C GLU A 123 0.12 -5.02 -4.47
N LEU A 124 1.17 -4.55 -3.80
CA LEU A 124 1.30 -4.63 -2.34
C LEU A 124 0.61 -3.44 -1.66
N VAL A 125 0.67 -2.29 -2.31
CA VAL A 125 0.04 -1.05 -1.86
C VAL A 125 -0.91 -0.55 -2.94
N GLY A 126 -1.89 0.25 -2.52
CA GLY A 126 -2.96 0.74 -3.39
C GLY A 126 -4.30 0.69 -2.67
N PHE A 127 -5.24 1.51 -3.13
CA PHE A 127 -6.58 1.58 -2.56
C PHE A 127 -7.49 0.53 -3.20
N SER A 128 -8.09 -0.32 -2.37
CA SER A 128 -9.28 -1.07 -2.78
C SER A 128 -10.52 -0.16 -2.72
N LYS A 129 -11.66 -0.63 -3.26
CA LYS A 129 -12.95 0.04 -3.06
C LYS A 129 -13.28 0.18 -1.57
N ASP A 130 -13.12 -0.90 -0.82
CA ASP A 130 -13.32 -0.91 0.64
C ASP A 130 -12.40 0.08 1.38
N ASP A 131 -11.17 0.29 0.91
CA ASP A 131 -10.27 1.30 1.48
C ASP A 131 -10.78 2.71 1.23
N GLN A 132 -11.28 3.00 0.02
CA GLN A 132 -11.86 4.30 -0.31
C GLN A 132 -13.11 4.58 0.52
N GLU A 133 -13.98 3.59 0.68
CA GLU A 133 -15.17 3.70 1.52
C GLU A 133 -14.81 3.88 2.99
N TRP A 134 -13.83 3.14 3.48
CA TRP A 134 -13.31 3.28 4.84
C TRP A 134 -12.75 4.68 5.08
N VAL A 135 -11.94 5.22 4.16
CA VAL A 135 -11.40 6.60 4.23
C VAL A 135 -12.54 7.62 4.29
N LYS A 136 -13.54 7.51 3.40
CA LYS A 136 -14.71 8.41 3.42
C LYS A 136 -15.46 8.34 4.74
N SER A 137 -15.67 7.13 5.27
CA SER A 137 -16.33 6.94 6.56
C SER A 137 -15.53 7.55 7.70
N GLU A 138 -14.20 7.39 7.71
CA GLU A 138 -13.34 7.89 8.77
C GLU A 138 -13.30 9.42 8.76
N ILE A 139 -13.24 10.03 7.58
CA ILE A 139 -13.34 11.50 7.41
C ILE A 139 -14.71 11.98 7.92
N LYS A 140 -15.81 11.34 7.51
CA LYS A 140 -17.16 11.73 7.96
C LYS A 140 -17.25 11.68 9.49
N LYS A 141 -16.80 10.58 10.11
CA LYS A 141 -16.78 10.43 11.58
C LYS A 141 -15.97 11.54 12.26
N PHE A 142 -14.81 11.87 11.72
CA PHE A 142 -13.92 12.89 12.28
C PHE A 142 -14.56 14.29 12.32
N LEU A 143 -15.42 14.60 11.34
CA LEU A 143 -16.05 15.92 11.20
C LEU A 143 -17.38 16.06 11.95
N THR A 144 -17.99 14.94 12.32
CA THR A 144 -19.26 14.91 13.08
C THR A 144 -19.05 14.75 14.58
N LEU A 145 -17.80 14.65 15.03
CA LEU A 145 -17.37 14.66 16.43
C LEU A 145 -17.04 16.10 16.85
#